data_AF-A0A8R1ECC9-F1
#
_entry.id   AF-A0A8R1ECC9-F1
#
_cell.length_a   1.000
_cell.length_b   1.000
_cell.length_c   1.000
_cell.angle_alpha   90.00
_cell.angle_beta   90.00
_cell.angle_gamma   90.00
#
_symmetry.space_group_name_H-M   'P 1'
#
loop_
_entity.id
_entity.type
_entity.pdbx_description
1 polymer ?
#
loop_
_entity_poly.entity_id
_entity_poly.type
_entity_poly.pdbx_seq_one_letter_code
_entity_poly.pdbx_strand_id
1 'polypeptide(L)'
;MINQLYECSCANENQIECKNQGYPNPAKCSECNCPLGYGGADCSQRPEPGISLEATDEWQSTNFSLDPGVVDNEVGKYRRKIDFIYHYLWITAAENKTIQVKVQEMSGVECSDGCIFGGIEVKTKNDNRLTSPRKCCDQKPEIFESRNNPTVVMAFNSMGLDSYNIEYRFTD
;
A
#
# COMPACT_ATOMS: atom_id res chain seq x y z
N MET A 1 9.72 -7.61 -12.49
CA MET A 1 10.97 -8.04 -13.16
C MET A 1 10.54 -8.68 -14.46
N ILE A 2 11.07 -8.22 -15.60
CA ILE A 2 10.76 -8.79 -16.92
C ILE A 2 11.71 -9.96 -17.15
N ASN A 3 11.19 -11.08 -17.66
CA ASN A 3 12.03 -12.20 -18.06
C ASN A 3 12.73 -11.88 -19.40
N GLN A 4 14.00 -11.47 -19.32
CA GLN A 4 14.80 -11.07 -20.48
C GLN A 4 15.15 -12.25 -21.41
N LEU A 5 15.08 -13.50 -20.93
CA LEU A 5 15.37 -14.69 -21.74
C LEU A 5 14.38 -14.87 -22.90
N TYR A 6 13.15 -14.39 -22.73
CA TYR A 6 12.08 -14.51 -23.74
C TYR A 6 11.93 -13.25 -24.61
N GLU A 7 12.88 -12.30 -24.55
CA GLU A 7 12.87 -11.06 -25.34
C GLU A 7 11.55 -10.26 -25.25
N CYS A 8 10.82 -10.42 -24.14
CA CYS A 8 9.55 -9.74 -23.91
C CYS A 8 9.82 -8.30 -23.47
N SER A 9 10.17 -7.42 -24.41
CA SER A 9 10.42 -5.99 -24.16
C SER A 9 9.75 -5.12 -25.21
N CYS A 10 9.36 -3.93 -24.79
CA CYS A 10 8.93 -2.87 -25.70
C CYS A 10 10.12 -2.32 -26.49
N ALA A 11 9.92 -2.03 -27.77
CA ALA A 11 10.92 -1.33 -28.57
C ALA A 11 11.12 0.11 -28.04
N ASN A 12 12.38 0.57 -28.02
CA ASN A 12 12.79 1.82 -27.37
C ASN A 12 12.10 3.09 -27.92
N GLU A 13 11.58 3.06 -29.14
CA GLU A 13 11.07 4.26 -29.83
C GLU A 13 9.66 4.70 -29.36
N ASN A 14 8.94 3.88 -28.60
CA ASN A 14 7.57 4.17 -28.12
C ASN A 14 7.33 3.74 -26.66
N GLN A 15 8.39 3.70 -25.84
CA GLN A 15 8.29 3.20 -24.47
C GLN A 15 7.80 4.31 -23.53
N ILE A 16 6.68 4.08 -22.85
CA ILE A 16 6.21 4.94 -21.77
C ILE A 16 7.25 5.05 -20.65
N GLU A 17 7.43 6.25 -20.10
CA GLU A 17 8.32 6.48 -18.96
C GLU A 17 7.60 6.12 -17.65
N CYS A 18 7.90 4.95 -17.09
CA CYS A 18 7.30 4.52 -15.82
C CYS A 18 7.91 5.25 -14.62
N LYS A 19 7.04 5.81 -13.77
CA LYS A 19 7.39 6.45 -12.50
C LYS A 19 7.35 5.44 -11.34
N ASN A 20 7.79 5.88 -10.16
CA ASN A 20 7.72 5.11 -8.91
C ASN A 20 8.26 3.67 -9.01
N GLN A 21 9.38 3.48 -9.73
CA GLN A 21 10.00 2.16 -9.95
C GLN A 21 9.12 1.14 -10.68
N GLY A 22 8.08 1.61 -11.39
CA GLY A 22 7.35 0.81 -12.36
C GLY A 22 8.23 0.40 -13.54
N TYR A 23 7.77 -0.59 -14.31
CA TYR A 23 8.45 -1.02 -15.52
C TYR A 23 7.44 -1.23 -16.65
N PRO A 24 7.84 -0.98 -17.92
CA PRO A 24 6.92 -1.06 -19.05
C PRO A 24 6.29 -2.44 -19.17
N ASN A 25 4.99 -2.48 -19.47
CA ASN A 25 4.27 -3.72 -19.67
C ASN A 25 4.66 -4.34 -21.03
N PRO A 26 5.31 -5.52 -21.07
CA PRO A 26 5.72 -6.13 -22.34
C PRO A 26 4.56 -6.49 -23.27
N ALA A 27 3.36 -6.71 -22.73
CA ALA A 27 2.18 -7.01 -23.52
C ALA A 27 1.50 -5.75 -24.07
N LYS A 28 1.74 -4.58 -23.46
CA LYS A 28 1.11 -3.32 -23.82
C LYS A 28 2.03 -2.14 -23.48
N CYS A 29 2.85 -1.75 -24.45
CA CYS A 29 3.92 -0.76 -24.26
C CYS A 29 3.47 0.68 -23.95
N SER A 30 2.16 0.94 -23.97
CA SER A 30 1.55 2.19 -23.57
C SER A 30 1.15 2.24 -22.08
N GLU A 31 1.43 1.19 -21.31
CA GLU A 31 1.19 1.15 -19.86
C GLU A 31 2.35 0.47 -19.11
N CYS A 32 2.40 0.72 -17.81
CA CYS A 32 3.42 0.23 -16.89
C CYS A 32 2.83 -0.82 -15.94
N ASN A 33 3.65 -1.80 -15.58
CA ASN A 33 3.42 -2.62 -14.41
C ASN A 33 3.90 -1.85 -13.18
N CYS A 34 2.94 -1.45 -12.34
CA CYS A 34 3.20 -0.60 -11.18
C CYS A 34 3.46 -1.42 -9.90
N PRO A 35 4.32 -0.94 -8.99
CA PRO A 35 4.40 -1.52 -7.66
C PRO A 35 3.07 -1.37 -6.92
N LEU A 36 2.80 -2.27 -5.97
CA LEU A 36 1.63 -2.19 -5.12
C LEU A 36 1.56 -0.82 -4.43
N GLY A 37 0.41 -0.17 -4.52
CA GLY A 37 0.25 1.20 -4.06
C GLY A 37 0.42 2.27 -5.12
N TYR A 38 0.70 1.92 -6.38
CA TYR A 38 0.79 2.88 -7.49
C TYR A 38 -0.06 2.40 -8.67
N GLY A 39 -0.59 3.34 -9.46
CA GLY A 39 -1.50 3.08 -10.55
C GLY A 39 -1.44 4.14 -11.65
N GLY A 40 -2.38 4.06 -12.60
CA GLY A 40 -2.31 4.83 -13.84
C GLY A 40 -1.41 4.18 -14.88
N ALA A 41 -1.41 4.72 -16.10
CA ALA A 41 -0.64 4.16 -17.21
C ALA A 41 0.88 4.21 -16.94
N ASP A 42 1.37 5.21 -16.21
CA ASP A 42 2.79 5.44 -15.93
C ASP A 42 3.17 5.25 -14.45
N CYS A 43 2.26 4.72 -13.62
CA CYS A 43 2.45 4.58 -12.16
C CYS A 43 2.53 5.90 -11.38
N SER A 44 2.12 7.03 -11.96
CA SER A 44 2.08 8.33 -11.27
C SER A 44 0.80 8.60 -10.48
N GLN A 45 -0.19 7.71 -10.57
CA GLN A 45 -1.53 7.92 -10.00
C GLN A 45 -1.79 6.99 -8.82
N ARG A 46 -2.71 7.39 -7.95
CA ARG A 46 -3.17 6.56 -6.84
C ARG A 46 -3.98 5.37 -7.39
N PRO A 47 -3.73 4.13 -6.94
CA PRO A 47 -4.55 2.99 -7.30
C PRO A 47 -5.90 3.01 -6.58
N GLU A 48 -6.89 2.33 -7.16
CA GLU A 48 -8.18 2.05 -6.52
C GLU A 48 -8.21 0.66 -5.88
N PRO A 49 -8.84 0.47 -4.70
CA PRO A 49 -9.47 1.51 -3.88
C PRO A 49 -8.43 2.29 -3.04
N GLY A 50 -8.55 3.61 -3.00
CA GLY A 50 -7.66 4.41 -2.16
C GLY A 50 -8.10 5.85 -1.91
N ILE A 51 -7.36 6.53 -1.03
CA ILE A 51 -7.60 7.92 -0.63
C ILE A 51 -6.29 8.70 -0.72
N SER A 52 -6.34 9.93 -1.23
CA SER A 52 -5.21 10.86 -1.19
C SER A 52 -5.37 11.81 -0.02
N LEU A 53 -4.29 12.02 0.73
CA LEU A 53 -4.22 12.87 1.92
C LEU A 53 -3.00 13.79 1.79
N GLU A 54 -3.15 15.05 2.18
CA GLU A 54 -2.05 16.01 2.22
C GLU A 54 -1.63 16.19 3.68
N ALA A 55 -0.38 15.90 3.98
CA ALA A 55 0.19 16.05 5.32
C ALA A 55 0.50 17.52 5.62
N THR A 56 0.28 17.90 6.87
CA THR A 56 0.77 19.15 7.48
C THR A 56 1.91 18.88 8.47
N ASP A 57 2.51 19.92 9.03
CA ASP A 57 3.48 19.82 10.14
C ASP A 57 2.82 19.37 11.46
N GLU A 58 1.52 19.61 11.60
CA GLU A 58 0.68 19.10 12.68
C GLU A 58 0.15 17.68 12.41
N TRP A 59 -0.07 16.91 13.48
CA TRP A 59 -0.66 15.57 13.39
C TRP A 59 -2.12 15.61 12.94
N GLN A 60 -2.43 14.87 11.89
CA GLN A 60 -3.77 14.66 11.35
C GLN A 60 -4.14 13.18 11.50
N SER A 61 -5.40 12.87 11.81
CA SER A 61 -5.88 11.49 11.97
C SER A 61 -6.78 11.05 10.83
N THR A 62 -6.73 9.75 10.52
CA THR A 62 -7.67 9.11 9.61
C THR A 62 -7.96 7.69 10.09
N ASN A 63 -9.13 7.18 9.75
CA ASN A 63 -9.53 5.82 10.04
C ASN A 63 -10.20 5.20 8.83
N PHE A 64 -10.04 3.89 8.67
CA PHE A 64 -10.63 3.12 7.59
C PHE A 64 -10.73 1.65 7.99
N SER A 65 -11.57 0.90 7.28
CA SER A 65 -11.83 -0.51 7.56
C SER A 65 -11.82 -1.34 6.29
N LEU A 66 -11.44 -2.61 6.41
CA LEU A 66 -11.41 -3.59 5.32
C LEU A 66 -12.21 -4.82 5.75
N ASP A 67 -13.30 -5.11 5.06
CA ASP A 67 -14.06 -6.35 5.19
C ASP A 67 -14.08 -7.08 3.84
N PRO A 68 -13.42 -8.25 3.72
CA PRO A 68 -13.50 -9.09 2.53
C PRO A 68 -14.92 -9.64 2.28
N GLY A 69 -15.83 -9.57 3.27
CA GLY A 69 -17.26 -9.88 3.13
C GLY A 69 -17.58 -11.37 3.01
N VAL A 70 -16.65 -12.26 3.38
CA VAL A 70 -16.83 -13.72 3.24
C VAL A 70 -17.19 -14.34 4.59
N VAL A 71 -18.48 -14.65 4.76
CA VAL A 71 -19.01 -15.31 5.97
C VAL A 71 -19.41 -16.75 5.66
N ASP A 72 -19.08 -17.67 6.56
CA ASP A 72 -19.64 -19.01 6.55
C ASP A 72 -21.06 -18.98 7.12
N ASN A 73 -22.07 -19.14 6.26
CA ASN A 73 -23.47 -19.13 6.66
C ASN A 73 -23.83 -20.27 7.63
N GLU A 74 -23.03 -21.34 7.72
CA GLU A 74 -23.31 -22.48 8.59
C GLU A 74 -22.72 -22.32 10.01
N VAL A 75 -21.66 -21.51 10.16
CA VAL A 75 -20.90 -21.43 11.42
C VAL A 75 -20.88 -20.00 11.99
N GLY A 76 -21.36 -19.01 11.25
CA GLY A 76 -21.29 -17.59 11.65
C GLY A 76 -19.86 -17.07 11.80
N LYS A 77 -18.88 -17.77 11.19
CA LYS A 77 -17.45 -17.42 11.24
C LYS A 77 -17.01 -16.86 9.90
N TYR A 78 -16.11 -15.88 9.93
CA TYR A 78 -15.46 -15.38 8.73
C TYR A 78 -14.61 -16.47 8.08
N ARG A 79 -14.73 -16.64 6.76
CA ARG A 79 -13.85 -17.52 5.98
C ARG A 79 -12.75 -16.69 5.34
N ARG A 80 -11.57 -17.31 5.22
CA ARG A 80 -10.46 -16.71 4.49
C ARG A 80 -10.79 -16.65 3.00
N LYS A 81 -10.59 -15.49 2.39
CA LYS A 81 -10.53 -15.33 0.95
C LYS A 81 -9.16 -15.78 0.44
N ILE A 82 -9.12 -16.38 -0.75
CA ILE A 82 -7.85 -16.78 -1.38
C ILE A 82 -6.99 -15.54 -1.66
N ASP A 83 -7.61 -14.49 -2.20
CA ASP A 83 -6.96 -13.22 -2.49
C ASP A 83 -7.21 -12.19 -1.39
N PHE A 84 -6.20 -11.38 -1.10
CA PHE A 84 -6.36 -10.21 -0.26
C PHE A 84 -7.17 -9.12 -0.96
N ILE A 85 -7.97 -8.41 -0.19
CA ILE A 85 -8.42 -7.06 -0.54
C ILE A 85 -7.41 -6.05 0.00
N TYR A 86 -7.32 -4.90 -0.65
CA TYR A 86 -6.40 -3.83 -0.31
C TYR A 86 -7.13 -2.51 -0.14
N HIS A 87 -6.55 -1.60 0.63
CA HIS A 87 -6.91 -0.19 0.69
C HIS A 87 -5.62 0.63 0.77
N TYR A 88 -5.53 1.69 -0.02
CA TYR A 88 -4.32 2.49 -0.13
C TYR A 88 -4.55 3.92 0.33
N LEU A 89 -3.71 4.42 1.24
CA LEU A 89 -3.59 5.85 1.49
C LEU A 89 -2.35 6.40 0.78
N TRP A 90 -2.54 7.49 0.07
CA TRP A 90 -1.49 8.27 -0.57
C TRP A 90 -1.29 9.55 0.21
N ILE A 91 -0.28 9.57 1.07
CA ILE A 91 0.03 10.73 1.89
C ILE A 91 1.12 11.52 1.18
N THR A 92 0.82 12.75 0.78
CA THR A 92 1.75 13.67 0.11
C THR A 92 2.18 14.78 1.05
N ALA A 93 3.34 15.37 0.77
CA ALA A 93 3.84 16.57 1.43
C ALA A 93 4.57 17.46 0.42
N ALA A 94 5.02 18.64 0.84
CA ALA A 94 5.94 19.44 0.02
C ALA A 94 7.25 18.68 -0.26
N GLU A 95 8.00 19.11 -1.27
CA GLU A 95 9.31 18.52 -1.59
C GLU A 95 10.27 18.61 -0.39
N ASN A 96 11.17 17.62 -0.29
CA ASN A 96 12.18 17.50 0.76
C ASN A 96 11.64 17.40 2.20
N LYS A 97 10.41 16.91 2.38
CA LYS A 97 9.86 16.57 3.69
C LYS A 97 9.95 15.08 3.99
N THR A 98 10.09 14.73 5.27
CA THR A 98 9.93 13.36 5.77
C THR A 98 8.52 13.19 6.30
N ILE A 99 7.76 12.26 5.74
CA ILE A 99 6.40 11.94 6.19
C ILE A 99 6.50 10.93 7.33
N GLN A 100 5.91 11.29 8.48
CA GLN A 100 5.74 10.40 9.61
C GLN A 100 4.33 9.83 9.60
N VAL A 101 4.22 8.50 9.68
CA VAL A 101 2.95 7.79 9.81
C VAL A 101 2.96 7.03 11.13
N LYS A 102 2.01 7.35 12.00
CA LYS A 102 1.83 6.67 13.28
C LYS A 102 0.63 5.73 13.20
N VAL A 103 0.88 4.44 13.29
CA VAL A 103 -0.19 3.44 13.39
C VAL A 103 -0.58 3.34 14.85
N GLN A 104 -1.72 3.94 15.22
CA GLN A 104 -2.18 4.11 16.60
C GLN A 104 -2.85 2.84 17.13
N GLU A 105 -3.97 2.46 16.52
CA GLU A 105 -4.80 1.34 16.96
C GLU A 105 -5.25 0.51 15.76
N MET A 106 -5.30 -0.81 15.95
CA MET A 106 -5.81 -1.76 14.96
C MET A 106 -6.79 -2.71 15.63
N SER A 107 -8.00 -2.82 15.12
CA SER A 107 -9.00 -3.74 15.66
C SER A 107 -9.39 -4.79 14.62
N GLY A 108 -9.69 -6.00 15.08
CA GLY A 108 -10.06 -7.14 14.22
C GLY A 108 -8.91 -7.81 13.47
N VAL A 109 -7.73 -7.18 13.41
CA VAL A 109 -6.56 -7.69 12.70
C VAL A 109 -6.03 -8.97 13.35
N GLU A 110 -6.05 -10.07 12.60
CA GLU A 110 -5.57 -11.38 13.06
C GLU A 110 -4.03 -11.41 13.12
N CYS A 111 -3.51 -11.50 14.35
CA CYS A 111 -2.07 -11.61 14.59
C CYS A 111 -1.53 -12.97 14.13
N SER A 112 -0.55 -12.95 13.25
CA SER A 112 0.13 -14.14 12.75
C SER A 112 1.55 -13.80 12.31
N ASP A 113 2.46 -14.77 12.39
CA ASP A 113 3.83 -14.60 11.91
C ASP A 113 3.81 -14.21 10.42
N GLY A 114 4.44 -13.08 10.10
CA GLY A 114 4.48 -12.55 8.74
C GLY A 114 3.16 -11.94 8.24
N CYS A 115 2.17 -11.71 9.11
CA CYS A 115 0.89 -11.08 8.80
C CYS A 115 0.20 -11.72 7.59
N ILE A 116 -0.12 -13.02 7.70
CA ILE A 116 -0.63 -13.82 6.58
C ILE A 116 -2.14 -13.69 6.36
N PHE A 117 -2.87 -13.07 7.27
CA PHE A 117 -4.32 -12.88 7.20
C PHE A 117 -4.73 -11.45 6.90
N GLY A 118 -4.03 -10.49 7.48
CA GLY A 118 -4.22 -9.06 7.25
C GLY A 118 -3.16 -8.25 7.98
N GLY A 119 -3.16 -6.94 7.74
CA GLY A 119 -2.26 -5.99 8.38
C GLY A 119 -2.07 -4.72 7.57
N ILE A 120 -1.16 -3.88 8.06
CA ILE A 120 -0.81 -2.60 7.45
C ILE A 120 0.69 -2.54 7.13
N GLU A 121 1.03 -2.05 5.94
CA GLU A 121 2.38 -1.79 5.46
C GLU A 121 2.55 -0.28 5.22
N VAL A 122 3.54 0.34 5.86
CA VAL A 122 3.95 1.70 5.53
C VAL A 122 5.19 1.63 4.64
N LYS A 123 5.11 2.14 3.41
CA LYS A 123 6.22 2.14 2.44
C LYS A 123 7.31 3.12 2.85
N THR A 124 8.34 2.63 3.53
CA THR A 124 9.49 3.42 4.01
C THR A 124 10.79 3.16 3.23
N LYS A 125 10.85 2.08 2.44
CA LYS A 125 12.01 1.76 1.60
C LYS A 125 12.05 2.65 0.36
N ASN A 126 13.26 3.02 -0.08
CA ASN A 126 13.47 3.82 -1.30
C ASN A 126 13.04 3.09 -2.59
N ASP A 127 13.13 1.74 -2.61
CA ASP A 127 12.60 0.94 -3.70
C ASP A 127 11.18 0.49 -3.35
N ASN A 128 10.19 1.14 -3.95
CA ASN A 128 8.77 0.91 -3.69
C ASN A 128 8.28 -0.50 -4.08
N ARG A 129 9.08 -1.25 -4.84
CA ARG A 129 8.80 -2.67 -5.17
C ARG A 129 9.03 -3.59 -3.98
N LEU A 130 9.84 -3.17 -3.00
CA LEU A 130 10.16 -3.97 -1.83
C LEU A 130 9.06 -3.85 -0.76
N THR A 131 8.79 -4.95 -0.09
CA THR A 131 7.95 -4.96 1.12
C THR A 131 8.67 -4.22 2.24
N SER A 132 8.05 -3.18 2.75
CA SER A 132 8.45 -2.43 3.95
C SER A 132 7.90 -3.11 5.21
N PRO A 133 8.20 -2.63 6.44
CA PRO A 133 7.68 -3.24 7.66
C PRO A 133 6.15 -3.37 7.63
N ARG A 134 5.65 -4.53 8.07
CA ARG A 134 4.22 -4.85 8.17
C ARG A 134 3.85 -5.03 9.62
N LYS A 135 2.67 -4.54 10.01
CA LYS A 135 2.16 -4.58 11.38
C LYS A 135 0.79 -5.24 11.43
N CYS A 136 0.63 -6.22 12.32
CA CYS A 136 -0.63 -6.96 12.53
C CYS A 136 -0.83 -7.51 13.96
N CYS A 137 0.15 -7.34 14.87
CA CYS A 137 0.12 -7.97 16.20
C CYS A 137 0.24 -6.96 17.34
N ASP A 138 1.26 -6.09 17.30
CA ASP A 138 1.47 -5.12 18.35
C ASP A 138 0.43 -4.00 18.26
N GLN A 139 -0.31 -3.81 19.35
CA GLN A 139 -1.31 -2.75 19.50
C GLN A 139 -0.70 -1.46 20.06
N LYS A 140 0.59 -1.45 20.41
CA LYS A 140 1.29 -0.22 20.80
C LYS A 140 1.43 0.69 19.59
N PRO A 141 1.24 2.01 19.74
CA PRO A 141 1.49 2.94 18.67
C PRO A 141 2.94 2.85 18.16
N GLU A 142 3.12 2.84 16.84
CA GLU A 142 4.43 2.80 16.20
C GLU A 142 4.49 3.87 15.12
N ILE A 143 5.62 4.59 15.07
CA ILE A 143 5.87 5.66 14.10
C ILE A 143 6.83 5.14 13.03
N PHE A 144 6.41 5.28 11.78
CA PHE A 144 7.20 4.99 10.59
C PHE A 144 7.58 6.29 9.91
N GLU A 145 8.85 6.42 9.53
CA GLU A 145 9.36 7.57 8.81
C GLU A 145 9.64 7.19 7.36
N SER A 146 9.12 7.98 6.43
CA SER A 146 9.25 7.74 5.01
C SER A 146 9.73 9.00 4.30
N ARG A 147 10.73 8.81 3.44
CA ARG A 147 11.20 9.84 2.50
C ARG A 147 10.52 9.73 1.13
N ASN A 148 9.61 8.77 0.98
CA ASN A 148 8.82 8.63 -0.24
C ASN A 148 7.75 9.73 -0.29
N ASN A 149 7.55 10.34 -1.46
CA ASN A 149 6.49 11.30 -1.68
C ASN A 149 5.81 10.98 -3.04
N PRO A 150 4.62 10.36 -3.05
CA PRO A 150 3.78 10.04 -1.89
C PRO A 150 4.35 8.92 -1.00
N THR A 151 4.08 9.00 0.30
CA THR A 151 4.20 7.86 1.22
C THR A 151 2.94 7.03 1.12
N VAL A 152 3.08 5.78 0.69
CA VAL A 152 1.97 4.85 0.58
C VAL A 152 1.79 4.06 1.86
N VAL A 153 0.59 4.10 2.41
CA VAL A 153 0.12 3.19 3.46
C VAL A 153 -0.82 2.18 2.83
N MET A 154 -0.47 0.91 2.88
CA MET A 154 -1.24 -0.19 2.31
C MET A 154 -1.78 -1.06 3.42
N ALA A 155 -3.09 -1.09 3.58
CA ALA A 155 -3.74 -2.11 4.38
C ALA A 155 -4.21 -3.25 3.48
N PHE A 156 -4.11 -4.47 3.99
CA PHE A 156 -4.52 -5.67 3.27
C PHE A 156 -5.23 -6.61 4.24
N ASN A 157 -6.28 -7.27 3.76
CA ASN A 157 -7.05 -8.21 4.57
C ASN A 157 -7.62 -9.35 3.70
N SER A 158 -7.65 -10.56 4.25
CA SER A 158 -8.24 -11.76 3.64
C SER A 158 -9.30 -12.42 4.52
N MET A 159 -9.52 -11.98 5.76
CA MET A 159 -10.52 -12.56 6.66
C MET A 159 -11.03 -11.54 7.69
N GLY A 160 -12.34 -11.50 7.93
CA GLY A 160 -12.92 -10.68 8.99
C GLY A 160 -12.91 -9.19 8.71
N LEU A 161 -13.39 -8.40 9.68
CA LEU A 161 -13.39 -6.95 9.59
C LEU A 161 -12.17 -6.40 10.32
N ASP A 162 -11.25 -5.80 9.57
CA ASP A 162 -10.14 -5.05 10.13
C ASP A 162 -10.48 -3.56 10.15
N SER A 163 -10.10 -2.85 11.21
CA SER A 163 -10.15 -1.38 11.26
C SER A 163 -8.83 -0.81 11.74
N TYR A 164 -8.43 0.31 11.13
CA TYR A 164 -7.15 0.95 11.35
C TYR A 164 -7.38 2.41 11.71
N ASN A 165 -6.76 2.87 12.79
CA ASN A 165 -6.63 4.28 13.13
C ASN A 165 -5.16 4.68 12.97
N ILE A 166 -4.90 5.67 12.12
CA ILE A 166 -3.55 6.19 11.90
C ILE A 166 -3.53 7.70 12.04
N GLU A 167 -2.36 8.21 12.40
CA GLU A 167 -2.03 9.63 12.32
C GLU A 167 -0.89 9.84 11.34
N TYR A 168 -0.86 11.02 10.72
CA TYR A 168 0.18 11.39 9.78
C TYR A 168 0.51 12.88 9.91
N ARG A 169 1.76 13.20 9.58
CA ARG A 169 2.27 14.57 9.43
C ARG A 169 3.54 14.54 8.58
N PHE A 170 4.05 15.70 8.23
CA PHE A 170 5.42 15.84 7.73
C PHE A 170 6.33 16.49 8.78
N THR A 171 7.62 16.28 8.59
CA THR A 171 8.72 16.88 9.34
C THR A 171 9.82 17.31 8.35
N ASP A 172 10.68 18.23 8.79
CA ASP A 172 11.86 18.65 8.03
C ASP A 172 12.94 17.56 7.95
#